data_AF-A0A7V5X5N4-F1
#
_entry.id   AF-A0A7V5X5N4-F1
#
_cell.length_a   1.000
_cell.length_b   1.000
_cell.length_c   1.000
_cell.angle_alpha   90.00
_cell.angle_beta   90.00
_cell.angle_gamma   90.00
#
_symmetry.space_group_name_H-M   'P 1'
#
loop_
_entity.id
_entity.type
_entity.pdbx_description
1 polymer ?
#
loop_
_entity_poly.entity_id
_entity_poly.type
_entity_poly.pdbx_seq_one_letter_code
_entity_poly.pdbx_strand_id
1 'polypeptide(L)'
;MKITIARYAGFCFGVRRAIDITFRVRQENPNKHIYTLGQIIHNPQVINTLKRRGIGIIHEINDDRLKSGDIAIVRAHGISPDKKQALEERGVNVIDAACPMVIKVQSIIKKAAKNVDLIVIVGDKNHPE
;
A
#
# COMPACT_ATOMS: atom_id res chain seq x y z
N MET A 1 -37.90 13.45 -8.73
CA MET A 1 -36.63 13.73 -8.01
C MET A 1 -35.51 13.84 -9.03
N LYS A 2 -34.75 14.95 -9.05
CA LYS A 2 -33.64 15.15 -9.98
C LYS A 2 -32.33 14.77 -9.28
N ILE A 3 -31.64 13.74 -9.78
CA ILE A 3 -30.32 13.32 -9.30
C ILE A 3 -29.26 13.98 -10.19
N THR A 4 -28.27 14.63 -9.56
CA THR A 4 -27.12 15.22 -10.25
C THR A 4 -25.85 14.54 -9.74
N ILE A 5 -25.02 14.03 -10.65
CA ILE A 5 -23.77 13.34 -10.32
C ILE A 5 -22.61 14.28 -10.65
N ALA A 6 -21.59 14.30 -9.79
CA ALA A 6 -20.38 15.06 -10.02
C ALA A 6 -19.62 14.58 -11.27
N ARG A 7 -18.93 15.51 -11.96
CA ARG A 7 -18.11 15.19 -13.15
C ARG A 7 -17.02 14.16 -12.86
N TYR A 8 -16.48 14.17 -11.64
CA TYR A 8 -15.49 13.21 -11.17
C TYR A 8 -16.01 12.56 -9.89
N ALA A 9 -16.14 11.24 -9.91
CA ALA A 9 -16.58 10.43 -8.79
C ALA A 9 -15.93 9.05 -8.84
N GLY A 10 -15.72 8.44 -7.67
CA GLY A 10 -15.18 7.08 -7.56
C GLY A 10 -13.66 7.02 -7.44
N PHE A 11 -13.06 5.97 -8.00
CA PHE A 11 -11.64 5.66 -7.79
C PHE A 11 -10.71 6.60 -8.55
N CYS A 12 -9.75 7.18 -7.83
CA CYS A 12 -8.59 7.81 -8.45
C CYS A 12 -7.65 6.76 -9.05
N PHE A 13 -6.71 7.22 -9.87
CA PHE A 13 -5.70 6.35 -10.49
C PHE A 13 -4.89 5.54 -9.47
N GLY A 14 -4.47 6.15 -8.35
CA GLY A 14 -3.70 5.47 -7.31
C GLY A 14 -4.46 4.32 -6.65
N VAL A 15 -5.75 4.53 -6.36
CA VAL A 15 -6.64 3.49 -5.82
C VAL A 15 -6.82 2.35 -6.82
N ARG A 16 -7.12 2.67 -8.09
CA ARG A 16 -7.28 1.65 -9.14
C ARG A 16 -6.01 0.82 -9.30
N ARG A 17 -4.85 1.47 -9.38
CA ARG A 17 -3.54 0.83 -9.47
C ARG A 17 -3.30 -0.14 -8.31
N ALA A 18 -3.55 0.28 -7.07
CA ALA A 18 -3.30 -0.55 -5.90
C ALA A 18 -4.19 -1.82 -5.88
N ILE A 19 -5.45 -1.67 -6.27
CA ILE A 19 -6.38 -2.80 -6.42
C ILE A 19 -5.93 -3.75 -7.53
N ASP A 20 -5.60 -3.21 -8.71
CA ASP A 20 -5.23 -4.01 -9.88
C ASP A 20 -3.94 -4.80 -9.64
N ILE A 21 -2.94 -4.20 -8.99
CA ILE A 21 -1.72 -4.89 -8.58
C ILE A 21 -2.07 -6.01 -7.61
N THR A 22 -2.91 -5.73 -6.62
CA THR A 22 -3.28 -6.72 -5.60
C THR A 22 -3.95 -7.95 -6.20
N PHE A 23 -4.88 -7.75 -7.13
CA PHE A 23 -5.53 -8.88 -7.81
C PHE A 23 -4.58 -9.63 -8.74
N ARG A 24 -3.70 -8.93 -9.46
CA ARG A 24 -2.71 -9.54 -10.33
C ARG A 24 -1.72 -10.40 -9.55
N VAL A 25 -1.19 -9.90 -8.44
CA VAL A 25 -0.26 -10.66 -7.58
C VAL A 25 -0.91 -11.95 -7.09
N ARG A 26 -2.20 -11.92 -6.72
CA ARG A 26 -2.94 -13.13 -6.36
C ARG A 26 -3.07 -14.11 -7.52
N GLN A 27 -3.38 -13.62 -8.72
CA GLN A 27 -3.52 -14.44 -9.93
C GLN A 27 -2.20 -15.12 -10.32
N GLU A 28 -1.09 -14.39 -10.25
CA GLU A 28 0.25 -14.88 -10.61
C GLU A 28 0.84 -15.84 -9.57
N ASN A 29 0.36 -15.79 -8.32
CA ASN A 29 0.96 -16.55 -7.22
C ASN A 29 -0.07 -17.44 -6.50
N PRO A 30 -0.89 -18.29 -7.15
CA PRO A 30 -2.07 -18.94 -6.56
C PRO A 30 -1.81 -19.76 -5.27
N ASN A 31 -0.58 -20.22 -5.04
CA ASN A 31 -0.21 -21.06 -3.90
C ASN A 31 0.52 -20.31 -2.77
N LYS A 32 0.68 -18.98 -2.87
CA LYS A 32 1.35 -18.16 -1.85
C LYS A 32 0.35 -17.57 -0.85
N HIS A 33 0.78 -17.38 0.40
CA HIS A 33 0.08 -16.49 1.32
C HIS A 33 0.39 -15.04 0.95
N ILE A 34 -0.66 -14.23 0.90
CA ILE A 34 -0.59 -12.84 0.46
C ILE A 34 -1.30 -11.99 1.50
N TYR A 35 -0.61 -10.95 1.97
CA TYR A 35 -1.13 -10.01 2.94
C TYR A 35 -0.97 -8.58 2.42
N THR A 36 -1.97 -7.74 2.63
CA THR A 36 -1.78 -6.30 2.49
C THR A 36 -1.34 -5.71 3.83
N LEU A 37 -0.38 -4.78 3.80
CA LEU A 37 0.04 -4.01 4.98
C LEU A 37 -0.99 -2.90 5.24
N GLY A 38 -1.95 -3.22 6.10
CA GLY A 38 -3.17 -2.46 6.32
C GLY A 38 -4.19 -2.66 5.20
N GLN A 39 -5.30 -1.95 5.28
CA GLN A 39 -6.30 -1.93 4.22
C GLN A 39 -5.69 -1.34 2.94
N ILE A 40 -5.84 -2.03 1.80
CA ILE A 40 -5.36 -1.53 0.50
C ILE A 40 -5.96 -0.15 0.19
N ILE A 41 -7.25 0.00 0.52
CA ILE A 41 -8.04 1.23 0.55
C ILE A 41 -9.11 1.14 1.64
N HIS A 42 -9.61 2.27 2.10
CA HIS A 42 -10.69 2.36 3.09
C HIS A 42 -12.08 2.13 2.45
N ASN A 43 -12.30 0.94 1.88
CA ASN A 43 -13.58 0.56 1.25
C ASN A 43 -13.99 -0.88 1.64
N PRO A 44 -15.06 -1.06 2.44
CA PRO A 44 -15.48 -2.38 2.94
C PRO A 44 -15.79 -3.40 1.83
N GLN A 45 -16.35 -2.97 0.70
CA GLN A 45 -16.68 -3.88 -0.40
C GLN A 45 -15.42 -4.45 -1.06
N VAL A 46 -14.40 -3.60 -1.25
CA VAL A 46 -13.09 -4.05 -1.77
C VAL A 46 -12.39 -4.95 -0.76
N ILE A 47 -12.40 -4.60 0.54
CA ILE A 47 -11.82 -5.45 1.59
C ILE A 47 -12.46 -6.84 1.63
N ASN A 48 -13.79 -6.91 1.57
CA ASN A 48 -14.49 -8.20 1.52
C ASN A 48 -14.14 -9.02 0.27
N THR A 49 -13.92 -8.34 -0.86
CA THR A 49 -13.52 -8.98 -2.11
C THR A 49 -12.10 -9.56 -2.02
N LEU A 50 -11.17 -8.85 -1.39
CA LEU A 50 -9.82 -9.36 -1.12
C LEU A 50 -9.86 -10.60 -0.23
N LYS A 51 -10.63 -10.56 0.86
CA LYS A 51 -10.78 -11.68 1.79
C LYS A 51 -11.33 -12.93 1.09
N ARG A 52 -12.35 -12.78 0.24
CA ARG A 52 -12.90 -13.90 -0.56
C ARG A 52 -11.89 -14.49 -1.56
N ARG A 53 -10.89 -13.71 -1.97
CA ARG A 53 -9.78 -14.16 -2.82
C ARG A 53 -8.59 -14.71 -2.03
N GLY A 54 -8.73 -14.91 -0.72
CA GLY A 54 -7.66 -15.44 0.13
C GLY A 54 -6.51 -14.46 0.33
N ILE A 55 -6.77 -13.15 0.24
CA ILE A 55 -5.79 -12.11 0.54
C ILE A 55 -6.07 -11.59 1.95
N GLY A 56 -5.10 -11.79 2.85
CA GLY A 56 -5.18 -11.38 4.24
C GLY A 56 -4.82 -9.91 4.45
N ILE A 57 -5.08 -9.41 5.65
CA ILE A 57 -4.68 -8.06 6.09
C ILE A 57 -3.91 -8.21 7.40
N ILE A 58 -2.72 -7.61 7.43
CA ILE A 58 -1.89 -7.46 8.62
C ILE A 58 -1.68 -5.96 8.86
N HIS A 59 -1.52 -5.52 10.10
CA HIS A 59 -1.35 -4.09 10.41
C HIS A 59 0.09 -3.69 10.68
N GLU A 60 0.91 -4.67 11.04
CA GLU A 60 2.30 -4.48 11.39
C GLU A 60 3.18 -5.40 10.57
N ILE A 61 4.40 -4.96 10.31
CA ILE A 61 5.36 -5.78 9.56
C ILE A 61 5.71 -7.05 10.35
N ASN A 62 5.72 -6.99 11.68
CA ASN A 62 6.09 -8.08 12.61
C ASN A 62 4.94 -9.02 12.97
N ASP A 63 3.84 -8.99 12.21
CA ASP A 63 2.72 -9.90 12.41
C ASP A 63 3.17 -11.36 12.27
N ASP A 64 2.88 -12.18 13.28
CA ASP A 64 3.28 -13.59 13.33
C ASP A 64 2.71 -14.43 12.19
N ARG A 65 1.63 -13.97 11.55
CA ARG A 65 1.03 -14.65 10.39
C ARG A 65 1.88 -14.50 9.13
N LEU A 66 2.78 -13.51 9.07
CA LEU A 66 3.65 -13.24 7.93
C LEU A 66 4.97 -14.03 8.06
N LYS A 67 5.19 -15.00 7.17
CA LYS A 67 6.36 -15.88 7.19
C LYS A 67 7.28 -15.64 6.00
N SER A 68 8.51 -16.18 6.10
CA SER A 68 9.47 -16.17 4.99
C SER A 68 8.88 -16.86 3.75
N GLY A 69 9.05 -16.26 2.58
CA GLY A 69 8.47 -16.72 1.32
C GLY A 69 7.03 -16.26 1.04
N ASP A 70 6.36 -15.60 1.99
CA ASP A 70 5.05 -14.95 1.79
C ASP A 70 5.20 -13.64 1.01
N ILE A 71 4.06 -13.10 0.55
CA ILE A 71 4.00 -11.82 -0.16
C ILE A 71 3.32 -10.76 0.71
N ALA A 72 4.00 -9.63 0.90
CA ALA A 72 3.43 -8.44 1.53
C ALA A 72 3.21 -7.34 0.48
N ILE A 73 1.98 -6.85 0.37
CA ILE A 73 1.60 -5.78 -0.56
C ILE A 73 1.49 -4.47 0.22
N VAL A 74 2.33 -3.50 -0.16
CA VAL A 74 2.31 -2.14 0.39
C VAL A 74 1.12 -1.38 -0.18
N ARG A 75 0.31 -0.79 0.69
CA ARG A 75 -0.88 -0.01 0.28
C ARG A 75 -0.54 1.33 -0.37
N ALA A 76 -1.55 2.00 -0.93
CA ALA A 76 -1.40 3.23 -1.71
C ALA A 76 -0.62 4.36 -0.99
N HIS A 77 -0.65 4.40 0.34
CA HIS A 77 0.05 5.38 1.19
C HIS A 77 1.55 5.10 1.35
N GLY A 78 2.05 3.94 0.91
CA GLY A 78 3.45 3.57 1.10
C GLY A 78 3.79 3.05 2.50
N ILE A 79 5.09 2.80 2.71
CA ILE A 79 5.73 2.49 3.99
C ILE A 79 7.11 3.16 4.04
N SER A 80 7.70 3.27 5.23
CA SER A 80 9.07 3.76 5.37
C SER A 80 10.10 2.79 4.76
N PRO A 81 11.27 3.29 4.32
CA PRO A 81 12.36 2.45 3.82
C PRO A 81 12.78 1.36 4.80
N ASP A 82 12.89 1.69 6.09
CA ASP A 82 13.31 0.72 7.13
C ASP A 82 12.32 -0.43 7.28
N LYS A 83 11.01 -0.13 7.19
CA LYS A 83 9.97 -1.18 7.24
C LYS A 83 10.03 -2.09 6.02
N LYS A 84 10.35 -1.53 4.84
CA LYS A 84 10.53 -2.32 3.62
C LYS A 84 11.73 -3.24 3.75
N GLN A 85 12.87 -2.71 4.19
CA GLN A 85 14.10 -3.48 4.39
C GLN A 85 13.89 -4.60 5.41
N ALA A 86 13.24 -4.33 6.55
CA ALA A 86 12.98 -5.34 7.58
C ALA A 86 12.10 -6.51 7.08
N LEU A 87 11.21 -6.27 6.12
CA LEU A 87 10.42 -7.32 5.48
C LEU A 87 11.29 -8.17 4.53
N GLU A 88 12.10 -7.52 3.71
CA GLU A 88 13.01 -8.17 2.77
C GLU A 88 14.04 -9.05 3.51
N GLU A 89 14.60 -8.56 4.62
CA GLU A 89 15.53 -9.30 5.49
C GLU A 89 14.89 -10.54 6.13
N ARG A 90 13.57 -10.53 6.34
CA ARG A 90 12.81 -11.70 6.82
C ARG A 90 12.47 -12.71 5.71
N GLY A 91 12.92 -12.46 4.48
CA GLY A 91 12.60 -13.29 3.32
C GLY A 91 11.17 -13.11 2.80
N VAL A 92 10.50 -12.01 3.17
CA VAL A 92 9.17 -11.66 2.64
C VAL A 92 9.32 -10.98 1.28
N ASN A 93 8.55 -11.39 0.29
CA ASN A 93 8.50 -10.73 -1.00
C ASN A 93 7.60 -9.49 -0.93
N VAL A 94 8.19 -8.30 -1.05
CA VAL A 94 7.45 -7.04 -0.94
C VAL A 94 7.03 -6.52 -2.31
N ILE A 95 5.72 -6.35 -2.51
CA ILE A 95 5.15 -5.73 -3.71
C ILE A 95 4.65 -4.33 -3.39
N ASP A 96 5.19 -3.34 -4.11
CA ASP A 96 4.88 -1.93 -3.87
C ASP A 96 3.69 -1.42 -4.71
N ALA A 97 2.53 -1.34 -4.06
CA ALA A 97 1.31 -0.75 -4.63
C ALA A 97 1.11 0.73 -4.22
N ALA A 98 2.12 1.41 -3.65
CA ALA A 98 2.04 2.82 -3.33
C ALA A 98 1.69 3.67 -4.58
N CYS A 99 0.97 4.76 -4.35
CA CYS A 99 0.61 5.70 -5.40
C CYS A 99 1.88 6.36 -5.96
N PRO A 100 2.06 6.45 -7.29
CA PRO A 100 3.23 7.12 -7.87
C PRO A 100 3.39 8.58 -7.42
N MET A 101 2.31 9.24 -6.99
CA MET A 101 2.39 10.59 -6.42
C MET A 101 3.04 10.59 -5.03
N VAL A 102 2.74 9.61 -4.18
CA VAL A 102 3.38 9.42 -2.88
C VAL A 102 4.86 9.11 -3.05
N ILE A 103 5.19 8.15 -3.93
CA ILE A 103 6.58 7.78 -4.24
C ILE A 103 7.36 9.00 -4.76
N LYS A 104 6.72 9.85 -5.58
CA LYS A 104 7.34 11.08 -6.08
C LYS A 104 7.69 12.03 -4.94
N VAL A 105 6.79 12.26 -3.99
CA VAL A 105 7.05 13.11 -2.81
C VAL A 105 8.19 12.55 -1.97
N GLN A 106 8.17 11.25 -1.67
CA GLN A 106 9.25 10.57 -0.93
C GLN A 106 10.62 10.69 -1.65
N SER A 107 10.64 10.58 -2.98
CA SER A 107 11.85 10.76 -3.79
C SER A 107 12.39 12.20 -3.73
N ILE A 108 11.50 13.19 -3.74
CA ILE A 108 11.89 14.61 -3.58
C ILE A 108 12.48 14.83 -2.20
N ILE A 109 11.83 14.34 -1.14
CA ILE A 109 12.33 14.43 0.25
C ILE A 109 13.72 13.80 0.36
N LYS A 110 13.90 12.58 -0.16
CA LYS A 110 15.19 11.87 -0.14
C LYS A 110 16.31 12.63 -0.85
N LYS A 111 16.01 13.32 -1.95
CA LYS A 111 16.99 14.15 -2.67
C LYS A 111 17.29 15.44 -1.94
N ALA A 112 16.27 16.11 -1.41
CA ALA A 112 16.41 17.35 -0.66
C ALA A 112 17.23 17.15 0.62
N ALA A 113 16.98 16.06 1.35
CA ALA A 113 17.66 15.73 2.61
C ALA A 113 19.18 15.62 2.53
N LYS A 114 19.76 15.58 1.32
CA LYS A 114 21.22 15.59 1.11
C LYS A 114 21.83 17.00 1.10
N ASN A 115 21.01 18.03 0.86
CA ASN A 115 21.48 19.37 0.52
C ASN A 115 20.79 20.49 1.33
N VAL A 116 19.88 20.16 2.23
CA VAL A 116 19.15 21.14 3.05
C VAL A 116 19.23 20.76 4.52
N ASP A 117 19.30 21.77 5.39
CA ASP A 117 19.38 21.56 6.84
C ASP A 117 18.03 21.25 7.48
N LEU A 118 16.92 21.66 6.84
CA LEU A 118 15.56 21.49 7.38
C LEU A 118 14.56 21.10 6.29
N ILE A 119 13.71 20.12 6.59
CA ILE A 119 12.55 19.73 5.79
C ILE A 119 11.29 19.89 6.66
N VAL A 120 10.29 20.60 6.14
CA VAL A 120 8.98 20.74 6.78
C VAL A 120 7.96 19.91 6.02
N ILE A 121 7.31 18.96 6.71
CA ILE A 121 6.23 18.15 6.16
C ILE A 121 4.91 18.65 6.76
N VAL A 122 3.95 18.98 5.90
CA VAL A 122 2.61 19.43 6.31
C VAL A 122 1.62 18.30 6.08
N GLY A 123 1.02 17.81 7.14
CA GLY A 123 0.06 16.70 7.11
C GLY A 123 -0.44 16.34 8.51
N ASP A 124 -1.31 15.34 8.58
CA ASP A 124 -1.72 14.77 9.87
C ASP A 124 -0.63 13.81 10.36
N LYS A 125 -0.12 14.05 11.57
CA LYS A 125 0.94 13.28 12.23
C LYS A 125 0.61 11.78 12.33
N ASN A 126 -0.67 11.43 12.40
CA ASN A 126 -1.14 10.06 12.56
C ASN A 126 -1.56 9.42 11.23
N HIS A 127 -1.50 10.16 10.12
CA HIS A 127 -1.83 9.63 8.81
C HIS A 127 -0.68 8.77 8.26
N PRO A 128 -0.95 7.64 7.58
CA PRO A 128 0.08 6.70 7.18
C PRO A 128 0.95 7.08 5.96
N GLU A 129 0.65 8.19 5.28
CA GLU A 129 1.39 8.71 4.11
C GLU A 129 2.52 9.64 4.53
#